data_AF-A0A4C1XZR2-F1
#
_entry.id   AF-A0A4C1XZR2-F1
#
_cell.length_a   1.000
_cell.length_b   1.000
_cell.length_c   1.000
_cell.angle_alpha   90.00
_cell.angle_beta   90.00
_cell.angle_gamma   90.00
#
_symmetry.space_group_name_H-M   'P 1'
#
loop_
_entity.id
_entity.type
_entity.pdbx_description
1 polymer ?
#
loop_
_entity_poly.entity_id
_entity_poly.type
_entity_poly.pdbx_seq_one_letter_code
_entity_poly.pdbx_strand_id
1 'polypeptide(L)'
;MHLSLSETSVQGTSAQTDRMSSQMTQTPTGHGEFAEYLHSFKLKDSQCCTCDRAKNQDVMHGFEDCVIFARDRVVVEIGMGTRISRRNFLETS
;
A
#
# COMPACT_ATOMS: atom_id res chain seq x y z
N MET A 1 17.84 -49.49 -24.09
CA MET A 1 18.51 -48.47 -23.26
C MET A 1 17.93 -47.13 -23.70
N HIS A 2 17.09 -46.57 -22.85
CA HIS A 2 16.17 -45.46 -23.14
C HIS A 2 16.95 -44.14 -23.25
N LEU A 3 16.68 -43.34 -24.30
CA LEU A 3 17.22 -41.99 -24.45
C LEU A 3 16.60 -41.10 -23.36
N SER A 4 17.45 -40.47 -22.54
CA SER A 4 17.02 -39.42 -21.61
C SER A 4 17.20 -38.07 -22.29
N LEU A 5 16.09 -37.47 -22.73
CA LEU A 5 16.02 -36.03 -23.02
C LEU A 5 15.79 -35.33 -21.69
N SER A 6 16.72 -34.46 -21.31
CA SER A 6 16.59 -33.61 -20.12
C SER A 6 15.56 -32.52 -20.40
N GLU A 7 14.38 -32.63 -19.80
CA GLU A 7 13.40 -31.54 -19.78
C GLU A 7 13.94 -30.43 -18.87
N THR A 8 14.41 -29.34 -19.48
CA THR A 8 14.65 -28.09 -18.75
C THR A 8 13.30 -27.54 -18.32
N SER A 9 12.93 -27.82 -17.07
CA SER A 9 11.78 -27.22 -16.41
C SER A 9 11.98 -25.71 -16.40
N VAL A 10 11.24 -25.02 -17.25
CA VAL A 10 11.05 -23.57 -17.18
C VAL A 10 10.34 -23.34 -15.86
N GLN A 11 11.09 -22.92 -14.84
CA GLN A 11 10.50 -22.49 -13.57
C GLN A 11 9.49 -21.39 -13.88
N GLY A 12 8.22 -21.74 -13.72
CA GLY A 12 7.11 -20.81 -13.82
C GLY A 12 7.43 -19.60 -12.98
N THR A 13 7.32 -18.42 -13.59
CA THR A 13 7.25 -17.17 -12.86
C THR A 13 6.09 -17.30 -11.90
N SER A 14 6.36 -17.56 -10.61
CA SER A 14 5.37 -17.25 -9.60
C SER A 14 5.12 -15.77 -9.77
N ALA A 15 3.93 -15.41 -10.23
CA ALA A 15 3.41 -14.08 -10.01
C ALA A 15 3.39 -13.94 -8.49
N GLN A 16 4.50 -13.45 -7.94
CA GLN A 16 4.58 -13.01 -6.57
C GLN A 16 3.65 -11.82 -6.52
N THR A 17 2.38 -12.10 -6.23
CA THR A 17 1.40 -11.08 -5.87
C THR A 17 1.94 -10.49 -4.60
N ASP A 18 2.70 -9.42 -4.77
CA ASP A 18 3.26 -8.74 -3.63
C ASP A 18 2.12 -8.26 -2.77
N ARG A 19 2.09 -8.73 -1.52
CA ARG A 19 0.96 -8.53 -0.64
C ARG A 19 0.97 -7.05 -0.23
N MET A 20 0.18 -6.26 -0.94
CA MET A 20 -0.07 -4.87 -0.62
C MET A 20 -0.57 -4.74 0.83
N SER A 21 -0.19 -3.66 1.50
CA SER A 21 -0.69 -3.42 2.84
C SER A 21 -2.20 -3.26 2.86
N SER A 22 -2.82 -3.78 3.93
CA SER A 22 -4.24 -3.65 4.21
C SER A 22 -4.70 -2.19 4.24
N GLN A 23 -3.82 -1.27 4.64
CA GLN A 23 -4.11 0.16 4.67
C GLN A 23 -4.30 0.74 3.27
N MET A 24 -3.45 0.34 2.33
CA MET A 24 -3.45 0.85 0.95
C MET A 24 -4.56 0.24 0.10
N THR A 25 -5.03 -0.95 0.45
CA THR A 25 -6.13 -1.64 -0.24
C THR A 25 -7.51 -1.29 0.32
N GLN A 26 -7.65 -1.06 1.63
CA GLN A 26 -8.94 -0.81 2.28
C GLN A 26 -9.32 0.67 2.35
N THR A 27 -8.35 1.59 2.37
CA THR A 27 -8.70 3.02 2.45
C THR A 27 -9.52 3.50 1.24
N PRO A 28 -9.24 3.06 0.00
CA PRO A 28 -10.10 3.41 -1.14
C PRO A 28 -11.56 2.97 -0.97
N THR A 29 -11.85 1.97 -0.14
CA THR A 29 -13.21 1.54 0.20
C THR A 29 -13.77 2.23 1.45
N GLY A 30 -13.10 3.27 1.96
CA GLY A 30 -13.51 4.05 3.13
C GLY A 30 -13.09 3.46 4.48
N HIS A 31 -12.29 2.39 4.50
CA HIS A 31 -11.81 1.78 5.75
C HIS A 31 -10.32 2.10 5.96
N GLY A 32 -10.03 3.02 6.88
CA GLY A 32 -8.67 3.51 7.15
C GLY A 32 -8.07 2.92 8.42
N GLU A 33 -6.93 2.25 8.31
CA GLU A 33 -6.12 1.80 9.46
C GLU A 33 -4.92 2.72 9.72
N PHE A 34 -5.09 4.02 9.42
CA PHE A 34 -4.06 5.02 9.62
C PHE A 34 -3.93 5.42 11.10
N ALA A 35 -2.71 5.78 11.53
CA ALA A 35 -2.44 6.00 12.95
C ALA A 35 -3.27 7.15 13.52
N GLU A 36 -3.50 8.22 12.75
CA GLU A 36 -4.37 9.33 13.16
C GLU A 36 -5.80 8.85 13.43
N TYR A 37 -6.37 8.05 12.52
CA TYR A 37 -7.71 7.49 12.68
C TYR A 37 -7.78 6.56 13.89
N LEU A 38 -6.85 5.61 14.03
CA LEU A 38 -6.80 4.67 15.16
C LEU A 38 -6.59 5.36 16.51
N HIS A 39 -5.82 6.45 16.54
CA HIS A 39 -5.59 7.25 17.75
C HIS A 39 -6.88 7.94 18.21
N SER A 40 -7.75 8.38 17.30
CA SER A 40 -9.05 8.98 17.68
C SER A 40 -9.98 7.99 18.41
N PHE A 41 -9.87 6.69 18.11
CA PHE A 41 -10.54 5.60 18.84
C PHE A 41 -9.77 5.09 20.05
N LYS A 42 -8.61 5.70 20.38
CA LYS A 42 -7.72 5.26 21.46
C LYS A 42 -7.21 3.82 21.30
N LEU A 43 -7.16 3.32 20.07
CA LEU A 43 -6.62 1.99 19.74
C LEU A 43 -5.12 2.00 19.52
N LYS A 44 -4.52 3.20 19.42
CA LYS A 44 -3.08 3.40 19.22
C LYS A 44 -2.61 4.58 20.06
N ASP A 45 -1.44 4.45 20.66
CA ASP A 45 -0.88 5.46 21.59
C ASP A 45 -0.37 6.73 20.90
N SER A 46 -0.15 6.69 19.58
CA SER A 46 0.37 7.81 18.82
C SER A 46 -0.24 7.86 17.43
N GLN A 47 -0.62 9.08 17.03
CA GLN A 47 -1.00 9.43 15.66
C GLN A 47 0.20 9.50 14.70
N CYS A 48 1.45 9.44 15.19
CA CYS A 48 2.63 9.59 14.35
C CYS A 48 2.93 8.34 13.52
N CYS A 49 3.49 8.55 12.32
CA CYS A 49 3.99 7.46 11.50
C CYS A 49 5.30 6.92 12.06
N THR A 50 5.56 5.62 11.86
CA THR A 50 6.85 5.02 12.19
C THR A 50 7.96 5.47 11.24
N CYS A 51 7.64 5.99 10.05
CA CYS A 51 8.64 6.51 9.13
C CYS A 51 9.22 7.86 9.55
N ASP A 52 8.44 8.66 10.30
CA ASP A 52 8.83 9.97 10.79
C ASP A 52 7.96 10.31 12.01
N ARG A 53 8.57 10.35 13.20
CA ARG A 53 7.87 10.59 14.46
C ARG A 53 7.37 12.03 14.60
N ALA A 54 7.79 12.95 13.72
CA ALA A 54 7.28 14.32 13.67
C ALA A 54 6.00 14.46 12.83
N LYS A 55 5.63 13.45 12.03
CA LYS A 55 4.48 13.51 11.13
C LYS A 55 3.37 12.57 11.57
N ASN A 56 2.15 13.09 11.59
CA ASN A 56 0.96 12.27 11.74
C ASN A 56 0.83 11.34 10.52
N GLN A 57 0.41 10.10 10.76
CA GLN A 57 0.06 9.18 9.71
C GLN A 57 -1.42 9.36 9.39
N ASP A 58 -1.72 10.34 8.55
CA ASP A 58 -3.02 10.56 7.93
C ASP A 58 -3.13 9.83 6.57
N VAL A 59 -4.28 9.93 5.92
CA VAL A 59 -4.52 9.32 4.60
C VAL A 59 -3.54 9.90 3.56
N MET A 60 -3.37 11.22 3.51
CA MET A 60 -2.49 11.87 2.52
C MET A 60 -1.03 11.50 2.74
N HIS A 61 -0.56 11.46 3.98
CA HIS A 61 0.77 10.97 4.31
C HIS A 61 0.94 9.55 3.76
N GLY A 62 0.00 8.64 4.02
CA GLY A 62 0.06 7.28 3.49
C GLY A 62 0.14 7.21 1.97
N PHE A 63 -0.72 7.98 1.30
CA PHE A 63 -0.94 7.94 -0.14
C PHE A 63 -0.06 8.85 -0.99
N GLU A 64 0.73 9.75 -0.40
CA GLU A 64 1.59 10.67 -1.17
C GLU A 64 3.05 10.66 -0.68
N ASP A 65 3.28 10.60 0.63
CA ASP A 65 4.59 10.91 1.22
C ASP A 65 5.28 9.74 1.93
N CYS A 66 4.51 8.78 2.44
CA CYS A 66 5.03 7.76 3.34
C CYS A 66 5.93 6.80 2.57
N VAL A 67 7.16 6.67 3.05
CA VAL A 67 8.15 5.76 2.46
C VAL A 67 7.81 4.30 2.71
N ILE A 68 7.06 3.99 3.77
CA ILE A 68 6.60 2.63 4.08
C ILE A 68 5.63 2.13 3.01
N PHE A 69 4.76 3.00 2.51
CA PHE A 69 3.78 2.66 1.48
C PHE A 69 4.21 3.02 0.06
N ALA A 70 5.48 3.41 -0.14
CA ALA A 70 5.94 3.89 -1.45
C ALA A 70 5.70 2.87 -2.56
N ARG A 71 5.92 1.59 -2.27
CA ARG A 71 5.68 0.53 -3.22
C ARG A 71 4.19 0.30 -3.48
N ASP A 72 3.41 0.14 -2.41
CA ASP A 72 1.98 -0.10 -2.51
C ASP A 72 1.29 1.02 -3.26
N ARG A 73 1.72 2.27 -3.05
CA ARG A 73 1.25 3.45 -3.79
C ARG A 73 1.44 3.28 -5.29
N VAL A 74 2.62 2.87 -5.75
CA VAL A 74 2.86 2.61 -7.18
C VAL A 74 1.92 1.53 -7.71
N VAL A 75 1.68 0.46 -6.94
CA VAL A 75 0.75 -0.60 -7.34
C VAL A 75 -0.69 -0.08 -7.46
N VAL A 76 -1.15 0.69 -6.47
CA VAL A 76 -2.49 1.31 -6.49
C VAL A 76 -2.60 2.30 -7.67
N GLU A 77 -1.61 3.16 -7.88
CA GLU A 77 -1.59 4.15 -8.97
C GLU A 77 -1.66 3.48 -10.35
N ILE A 78 -0.91 2.38 -10.54
CA ILE A 78 -0.99 1.57 -11.77
C ILE A 78 -2.38 0.96 -11.92
N GLY A 79 -2.94 0.38 -10.85
CA GLY A 79 -4.27 -0.24 -10.88
C GLY A 79 -5.39 0.76 -11.15
N MET A 80 -5.28 1.99 -10.64
CA MET A 80 -6.24 3.08 -10.88
C MET A 80 -5.99 3.82 -12.20
N GLY A 81 -4.82 3.65 -12.81
CA GLY A 81 -4.40 4.39 -14.01
C GLY A 81 -4.21 5.89 -13.77
N THR A 82 -4.06 6.32 -12.52
CA THR A 82 -3.88 7.73 -12.15
C THR A 82 -2.95 7.86 -10.95
N ARG A 83 -2.20 8.96 -10.90
CA ARG A 83 -1.33 9.28 -9.78
C ARG A 83 -2.16 9.74 -8.59
N ILE A 84 -1.86 9.23 -7.40
CA ILE A 84 -2.52 9.67 -6.17
C ILE A 84 -1.82 10.94 -5.70
N SER A 85 -2.62 11.94 -5.36
CA SER A 85 -2.14 13.25 -4.90
C SER A 85 -3.29 13.91 -4.18
N ARG A 86 -3.00 14.75 -3.19
CA ARG A 86 -4.00 15.56 -2.48
C ARG A 86 -4.97 16.30 -3.40
N ARG A 87 -4.50 16.73 -4.58
CA ARG A 87 -5.36 17.42 -5.58
C ARG A 87 -6.49 16.56 -6.15
N ASN A 88 -6.37 15.24 -6.08
CA ASN A 88 -7.40 14.30 -6.55
C ASN A 88 -8.51 14.10 -5.49
N PHE A 89 -8.25 14.46 -4.24
CA PHE A 89 -9.22 14.42 -3.14
C PHE A 89 -9.83 15.82 -3.00
N LEU A 90 -10.63 16.25 -3.97
CA LEU A 90 -11.42 17.48 -3.83
C LEU A 90 -12.58 17.19 -2.88
N GLU A 91 -12.61 17.88 -1.74
CA GLU A 91 -13.73 17.87 -0.80
C GLU A 91 -15.01 18.33 -1.51
N THR A 92 -15.97 17.42 -1.68
CA THR A 92 -17.39 17.83 -1.65
C THR A 92 -17.76 17.97 -0.17
N SER A 93 -17.71 19.20 0.33
CA SER A 93 -18.31 19.59 1.62
C SER A 93 -19.81 19.29 1.64
#